data_AF-A0A950L8X6-F1
#
_entry.id   AF-A0A950L8X6-F1
#
_cell.length_a   1.000
_cell.length_b   1.000
_cell.length_c   1.000
_cell.angle_alpha   90.00
_cell.angle_beta   90.00
_cell.angle_gamma   90.00
#
_symmetry.space_group_name_H-M   'P 1'
#
loop_
_entity.id
_entity.type
_entity.pdbx_description
1 polymer ?
#
loop_
_entity_poly.entity_id
_entity_poly.type
_entity_poly.pdbx_seq_one_letter_code
_entity_poly.pdbx_strand_id
1 'polypeptide(L)'
;MRHLLATITLATALASALSSTPAYAQVALLYRSGFWMTFGGFSADHRPLCAAAVQGPEGRVFAVKWFSPNTHLTIHISKDRWTVPRNVVMNIVLQMDHAPPVTMRAIGLGNNSVELVIDGNREGEAFLNLLARASVMTISFLEGNEGSWLARLDGSLGAVRSFVGCIRRIQAAQGTQPYSTQPLQPVEPAQPTQPFTGVVNPAQRGPTLERRT
;
A
#
# COMPACT_ATOMS: atom_id res chain seq x y z
N MET A 1 -46.21 64.00 17.64
CA MET A 1 -46.31 63.80 16.18
C MET A 1 -44.90 63.52 15.64
N ARG A 2 -44.72 62.40 14.93
CA ARG A 2 -43.71 62.17 13.85
C ARG A 2 -42.21 62.17 14.25
N HIS A 3 -41.32 61.25 13.89
CA HIS A 3 -41.34 59.95 13.20
C HIS A 3 -40.08 59.15 13.62
N LEU A 4 -40.17 57.82 13.48
CA LEU A 4 -39.12 56.79 13.45
C LEU A 4 -37.91 57.11 12.55
N LEU A 5 -36.73 56.52 12.87
CA LEU A 5 -35.74 55.81 11.99
C LEU A 5 -34.42 55.64 12.79
N ALA A 6 -34.03 54.48 13.33
CA ALA A 6 -33.53 53.24 12.70
C ALA A 6 -32.22 53.40 11.89
N THR A 7 -31.08 52.96 12.43
CA THR A 7 -30.05 52.23 11.66
C THR A 7 -29.08 51.50 12.60
N ILE A 8 -29.09 50.17 12.46
CA ILE A 8 -28.28 49.17 13.16
C ILE A 8 -27.05 48.90 12.28
N THR A 9 -25.84 49.15 12.77
CA THR A 9 -24.61 48.72 12.09
C THR A 9 -24.10 47.44 12.73
N LEU A 10 -24.57 46.31 12.19
CA LEU A 10 -24.13 44.97 12.56
C LEU A 10 -22.78 44.70 11.88
N ALA A 11 -21.67 44.78 12.62
CA ALA A 11 -20.35 44.39 12.13
C ALA A 11 -20.23 42.85 12.18
N THR A 12 -20.58 42.19 11.08
CA THR A 12 -20.44 40.75 10.89
C THR A 12 -18.95 40.41 10.80
N ALA A 13 -18.34 40.06 11.93
CA ALA A 13 -16.99 39.48 11.96
C ALA A 13 -17.06 38.10 11.28
N LEU A 14 -16.62 38.07 10.03
CA LEU A 14 -16.51 36.88 9.20
C LEU A 14 -15.46 35.95 9.82
N ALA A 15 -15.91 35.07 10.72
CA ALA A 15 -15.12 34.00 11.31
C ALA A 15 -14.87 32.93 10.25
N SER A 16 -13.89 33.19 9.38
CA SER A 16 -13.28 32.19 8.51
C SER A 16 -12.50 31.21 9.37
N ALA A 17 -13.22 30.34 10.09
CA ALA A 17 -12.65 29.14 10.68
C ALA A 17 -12.15 28.29 9.52
N LEU A 18 -10.86 28.47 9.20
CA LEU A 18 -10.08 27.58 8.36
C LEU A 18 -10.15 26.22 9.04
N SER A 19 -11.15 25.42 8.67
CA SER A 19 -11.16 23.99 8.94
C SER A 19 -10.05 23.39 8.10
N SER A 20 -8.81 23.52 8.58
CA SER A 20 -7.70 22.72 8.11
C SER A 20 -8.07 21.29 8.46
N THR A 21 -8.68 20.58 7.53
CA THR A 21 -8.79 19.13 7.63
C THR A 21 -7.35 18.63 7.56
N PRO A 22 -6.76 18.14 8.66
CA PRO A 22 -5.46 17.50 8.59
C PRO A 22 -5.48 16.49 7.45
N ALA A 23 -4.50 16.58 6.56
CA ALA A 23 -4.26 15.60 5.51
C ALA A 23 -3.77 14.31 6.18
N TYR A 24 -4.69 13.61 6.86
CA TYR A 24 -4.42 12.32 7.46
C TYR A 24 -4.28 11.32 6.34
N ALA A 25 -3.14 10.63 6.29
CA ALA A 25 -3.01 9.38 5.55
C ALA A 25 -4.16 8.47 5.98
N GLN A 26 -5.07 8.18 5.05
CA GLN A 26 -6.25 7.37 5.31
C GLN A 26 -5.82 5.91 5.25
N VAL A 27 -5.39 5.37 6.38
CA VAL A 27 -5.00 3.95 6.51
C VAL A 27 -5.98 3.22 7.43
N ALA A 28 -6.41 2.04 6.99
CA ALA A 28 -7.25 1.13 7.76
C ALA A 28 -6.41 -0.06 8.23
N LEU A 29 -6.60 -0.48 9.48
CA LEU A 29 -6.04 -1.73 9.99
C LEU A 29 -6.76 -2.91 9.31
N LEU A 30 -6.00 -3.75 8.61
CA LEU A 30 -6.51 -4.93 7.89
C LEU A 30 -6.31 -6.22 8.69
N TYR A 31 -5.27 -6.28 9.52
CA TYR A 31 -4.91 -7.46 10.29
C TYR A 31 -4.08 -7.09 11.51
N ARG A 32 -4.23 -7.85 12.59
CA ARG A 32 -3.38 -7.77 13.78
C ARG A 32 -3.18 -9.18 14.36
N SER A 33 -1.94 -9.53 14.67
CA SER A 33 -1.60 -10.73 15.42
C SER A 33 -0.24 -10.58 16.09
N GLY A 34 -0.18 -10.88 17.39
CA GLY A 34 1.02 -10.65 18.18
C GLY A 34 1.50 -9.20 18.08
N PHE A 35 2.74 -9.03 17.65
CA PHE A 35 3.37 -7.71 17.47
C PHE A 35 3.16 -7.12 16.07
N TRP A 36 2.52 -7.87 15.17
CA TRP A 36 2.35 -7.50 13.78
C TRP A 36 1.00 -6.87 13.50
N MET A 37 1.02 -5.86 12.65
CA MET A 37 -0.15 -5.19 12.09
C MET A 37 0.00 -5.04 10.59
N THR A 38 -1.11 -5.16 9.85
CA THR A 38 -1.18 -4.85 8.42
C THR A 38 -2.15 -3.71 8.21
N PHE A 39 -1.80 -2.79 7.32
CA PHE A 39 -2.59 -1.62 6.96
C PHE A 39 -2.79 -1.58 5.45
N GLY A 40 -3.90 -0.98 5.02
CA GLY A 40 -4.14 -0.62 3.62
C GLY A 40 -4.81 0.74 3.55
N GLY A 41 -4.55 1.50 2.49
CA GLY A 41 -5.08 2.85 2.38
C GLY A 41 -4.37 3.70 1.35
N PHE A 42 -4.24 4.99 1.63
CA PHE A 42 -3.56 5.96 0.78
C PHE A 42 -2.46 6.71 1.54
N SER A 43 -1.36 6.99 0.88
CA SER A 43 -0.29 7.85 1.40
C SER A 43 -0.68 9.33 1.29
N ALA A 44 0.16 10.20 1.88
CA ALA A 44 -0.04 11.65 1.85
C ALA A 44 -0.02 12.24 0.42
N ASP A 45 0.62 11.56 -0.53
CA ASP A 45 0.62 11.89 -1.97
C ASP A 45 -0.49 11.15 -2.74
N HIS A 46 -1.52 10.65 -2.05
CA HIS A 46 -2.68 9.95 -2.61
C HIS A 46 -2.38 8.66 -3.38
N ARG A 47 -1.22 8.02 -3.15
CA ARG A 47 -0.95 6.69 -3.74
C ARG A 47 -1.57 5.58 -2.90
N PRO A 48 -2.25 4.58 -3.51
CA PRO A 48 -2.66 3.38 -2.80
C PRO A 48 -1.45 2.67 -2.18
N LEU A 49 -1.57 2.27 -0.91
CA LEU A 49 -0.51 1.58 -0.19
C LEU A 49 -1.03 0.38 0.58
N CYS A 50 -0.13 -0.57 0.75
CA CYS A 50 -0.23 -1.63 1.75
C CYS A 50 1.00 -1.55 2.65
N ALA A 51 0.85 -1.87 3.93
CA ALA A 51 1.97 -1.93 4.85
C ALA A 51 1.80 -3.09 5.84
N ALA A 52 2.89 -3.74 6.23
CA ALA A 52 2.97 -4.64 7.37
C ALA A 52 4.05 -4.13 8.31
N ALA A 53 3.77 -4.03 9.60
CA ALA A 53 4.71 -3.48 10.56
C ALA A 53 4.73 -4.27 11.86
N VAL A 54 5.89 -4.28 12.49
CA VAL A 54 6.12 -4.75 13.86
C VAL A 54 6.64 -3.60 14.71
N GLN A 55 6.11 -3.49 15.92
CA GLN A 55 6.57 -2.52 16.91
C GLN A 55 7.35 -3.24 18.02
N GLY A 56 8.53 -2.70 18.32
CA GLY A 56 9.42 -3.14 19.39
C GLY A 56 9.43 -2.16 20.57
N PRO A 57 10.32 -2.39 21.55
CA PRO A 57 10.50 -1.48 22.68
C PRO A 57 11.01 -0.10 22.21
N GLU A 58 10.85 0.92 23.05
CA GLU A 58 11.36 2.29 22.81
C GLU A 58 10.85 2.93 21.50
N GLY A 59 9.65 2.55 21.06
CA GLY A 59 9.08 3.08 19.82
C GLY A 59 9.79 2.60 18.54
N ARG A 60 10.60 1.53 18.63
CA ARG A 60 11.21 0.91 17.44
C ARG A 60 10.12 0.36 16.54
N VAL A 61 10.17 0.68 15.26
CA VAL A 61 9.25 0.17 14.24
C VAL A 61 10.06 -0.34 13.07
N PHE A 62 9.71 -1.55 12.63
CA PHE A 62 10.12 -2.10 11.34
C PHE A 62 8.86 -2.27 10.50
N ALA A 63 8.78 -1.60 9.36
CA ALA A 63 7.63 -1.65 8.47
C ALA A 63 8.05 -1.99 7.04
N VAL A 64 7.36 -2.94 6.43
CA VAL A 64 7.43 -3.26 5.00
C VAL A 64 6.24 -2.59 4.33
N LYS A 65 6.48 -1.79 3.30
CA LYS A 65 5.46 -1.03 2.58
C LYS A 65 5.53 -1.35 1.10
N TRP A 66 4.39 -1.26 0.44
CA TRP A 66 4.25 -1.29 -1.00
C TRP A 66 3.32 -0.16 -1.42
N PHE A 67 3.71 0.59 -2.44
CA PHE A 67 2.93 1.71 -2.99
C PHE A 67 2.63 1.42 -4.45
N SER A 68 1.39 1.62 -4.88
CA SER A 68 1.07 1.56 -6.30
C SER A 68 1.53 2.82 -7.03
N PRO A 69 1.99 2.74 -8.30
CA PRO A 69 2.16 1.55 -9.14
C PRO A 69 3.56 0.92 -9.04
N ASN A 70 4.31 1.19 -7.97
CA ASN A 70 5.68 0.72 -7.85
C ASN A 70 5.71 -0.81 -7.74
N THR A 71 6.78 -1.40 -8.22
CA THR A 71 7.03 -2.85 -8.11
C THR A 71 7.95 -3.20 -6.96
N HIS A 72 8.52 -2.23 -6.23
CA HIS A 72 9.44 -2.48 -5.12
C HIS A 72 8.75 -2.46 -3.75
N LEU A 73 9.38 -3.12 -2.78
CA LEU A 73 9.08 -2.98 -1.36
C LEU A 73 9.94 -1.88 -0.77
N THR A 74 9.33 -1.03 0.05
CA THR A 74 10.02 -0.02 0.84
C THR A 74 10.03 -0.49 2.29
N ILE A 75 11.21 -0.67 2.86
CA ILE A 75 11.37 -0.96 4.28
C ILE A 75 11.68 0.33 5.01
N HIS A 76 10.89 0.61 6.03
CA HIS A 76 11.02 1.76 6.90
C HIS A 76 11.37 1.30 8.30
N ILE A 77 12.53 1.75 8.79
CA ILE A 77 13.02 1.46 10.13
C ILE A 77 13.06 2.78 10.89
N SER A 78 12.43 2.85 12.05
CA SER A 78 12.34 4.08 12.85
C SER A 78 12.36 3.77 14.34
N LYS A 79 12.70 4.77 15.15
CA LYS A 79 12.68 4.68 16.62
C LYS A 79 12.44 6.07 17.19
N ASP A 80 11.74 6.12 18.32
CA ASP A 80 11.52 7.38 19.01
C ASP A 80 12.86 8.01 19.43
N ARG A 81 13.00 9.31 19.21
CA ARG A 81 14.21 10.10 19.54
C ARG A 81 15.49 9.63 18.85
N TRP A 82 15.40 8.80 17.81
CA TRP A 82 16.55 8.44 17.00
C TRP A 82 16.92 9.58 16.07
N THR A 83 18.12 10.15 16.15
CA THR A 83 18.52 11.25 15.25
C THR A 83 19.32 10.72 14.08
N VAL A 84 18.68 10.61 12.91
CA VAL A 84 19.36 10.25 11.66
C VAL A 84 19.33 11.44 10.69
N PRO A 85 20.49 12.00 10.30
CA PRO A 85 20.51 13.09 9.33
C PRO A 85 19.95 12.64 7.98
N ARG A 86 19.26 13.56 7.30
CA ARG A 86 18.72 13.32 5.96
C ARG A 86 19.85 12.99 4.98
N ASN A 87 19.61 12.05 4.07
CA ASN A 87 20.50 11.60 3.00
C ASN A 87 21.81 10.93 3.47
N VAL A 88 22.00 10.68 4.77
CA VAL A 88 23.10 9.83 5.23
C VAL A 88 22.83 8.41 4.79
N VAL A 89 23.85 7.79 4.21
CA VAL A 89 23.83 6.40 3.77
C VAL A 89 24.48 5.54 4.84
N MET A 90 23.88 4.40 5.16
CA MET A 90 24.43 3.41 6.08
C MET A 90 24.12 1.98 5.59
N ASN A 91 24.94 1.03 6.00
CA ASN A 91 24.72 -0.39 5.78
C ASN A 91 24.02 -1.01 6.99
N ILE A 92 22.94 -1.72 6.71
CA ILE A 92 22.16 -2.45 7.70
C ILE A 92 22.24 -3.92 7.34
N VAL A 93 22.44 -4.77 8.34
CA VAL A 93 22.36 -6.22 8.19
C VAL A 93 21.05 -6.72 8.77
N LEU A 94 20.26 -7.38 7.93
CA LEU A 94 19.05 -8.08 8.34
C LEU A 94 19.36 -9.58 8.43
N GLN A 95 19.11 -10.17 9.59
CA GLN A 95 19.24 -11.61 9.78
C GLN A 95 17.93 -12.15 10.38
N MET A 96 17.32 -13.12 9.72
CA MET A 96 16.09 -13.77 10.19
C MET A 96 16.42 -15.20 10.60
N ASP A 97 16.19 -15.53 11.88
CA ASP A 97 16.62 -16.78 12.50
C ASP A 97 18.09 -17.15 12.13
N HIS A 98 18.29 -18.33 11.55
CA HIS A 98 19.58 -18.85 11.09
C HIS A 98 19.79 -18.69 9.57
N ALA A 99 18.95 -17.92 8.89
CA ALA A 99 19.15 -17.64 7.47
C ALA A 99 20.41 -16.79 7.26
N PRO A 100 21.07 -16.89 6.08
CA PRO A 100 22.19 -16.03 5.74
C PRO A 100 21.82 -14.54 5.91
N PRO A 101 22.66 -13.73 6.58
CA PRO A 101 22.40 -12.31 6.75
C PRO A 101 22.42 -11.59 5.39
N VAL A 102 21.53 -10.62 5.24
CA VAL A 102 21.45 -9.76 4.05
C VAL A 102 21.91 -8.35 4.42
N THR A 103 22.99 -7.89 3.81
CA THR A 103 23.45 -6.50 3.94
C THR A 103 22.72 -5.63 2.94
N MET A 104 22.16 -4.52 3.41
CA MET A 104 21.35 -3.59 2.65
C MET A 104 21.79 -2.16 2.89
N ARG A 105 21.68 -1.33 1.86
CA ARG A 105 21.98 0.10 1.94
C ARG A 105 20.71 0.87 2.31
N ALA A 106 20.75 1.59 3.42
CA ALA A 106 19.67 2.44 3.90
C ALA A 106 20.03 3.93 3.80
N ILE A 107 19.02 4.78 3.67
CA ILE A 107 19.13 6.23 3.57
C ILE A 107 18.33 6.90 4.69
N GLY A 108 18.95 7.81 5.42
CA GLY A 108 18.29 8.61 6.44
C GLY A 108 17.26 9.59 5.87
N LEU A 109 16.06 9.62 6.46
CA LEU A 109 14.96 10.47 6.00
C LEU A 109 14.88 11.82 6.73
N GLY A 110 15.64 12.01 7.82
CA GLY A 110 15.62 13.24 8.64
C GLY A 110 14.40 13.37 9.57
N ASN A 111 13.68 12.29 9.82
CA ASN A 111 12.49 12.23 10.68
C ASN A 111 12.54 10.98 11.59
N ASN A 112 13.71 10.76 12.20
CA ASN A 112 13.99 9.63 13.10
C ASN A 112 13.86 8.25 12.46
N SER A 113 14.25 8.18 11.18
CA SER A 113 14.08 6.95 10.42
C SER A 113 15.02 6.83 9.24
N VAL A 114 15.16 5.59 8.80
CA VAL A 114 15.88 5.21 7.58
C VAL A 114 14.97 4.41 6.67
N GLU A 115 15.24 4.51 5.38
CA GLU A 115 14.54 3.79 4.33
C GLU A 115 15.51 2.94 3.52
N LEU A 116 15.07 1.74 3.14
CA LEU A 116 15.77 0.88 2.20
C LEU A 116 14.77 0.24 1.25
N VAL A 117 15.24 -0.11 0.05
CA VAL A 117 14.39 -0.61 -1.04
C VAL A 117 14.79 -2.04 -1.38
N ILE A 118 13.80 -2.91 -1.56
CA ILE A 118 13.96 -4.25 -2.12
C ILE A 118 13.18 -4.29 -3.43
N ASP A 119 13.80 -4.71 -4.51
CA ASP A 119 13.10 -4.91 -5.78
C ASP A 119 12.03 -6.00 -5.61
N GLY A 120 10.76 -5.67 -5.86
CA GLY A 120 9.63 -6.55 -5.55
C GLY A 120 9.35 -7.59 -6.62
N ASN A 121 10.35 -7.89 -7.43
CA ASN A 121 10.38 -9.12 -8.23
C ASN A 121 10.73 -10.31 -7.31
N ARG A 122 11.57 -11.22 -7.80
CA ARG A 122 12.01 -12.42 -7.07
C ARG A 122 12.61 -12.12 -5.69
N GLU A 123 13.30 -10.99 -5.53
CA GLU A 123 13.93 -10.61 -4.25
C GLU A 123 12.91 -10.24 -3.18
N GLY A 124 11.93 -9.39 -3.50
CA GLY A 124 10.86 -9.04 -2.58
C GLY A 124 10.00 -10.24 -2.20
N GLU A 125 9.70 -11.14 -3.14
CA GLU A 125 9.00 -12.39 -2.83
C GLU A 125 9.82 -13.30 -1.90
N ALA A 126 11.12 -13.47 -2.17
CA ALA A 126 12.01 -14.25 -1.31
C ALA A 126 12.10 -13.64 0.10
N PHE A 127 12.23 -12.32 0.20
CA PHE A 127 12.25 -11.58 1.47
C PHE A 127 10.95 -11.78 2.26
N LEU A 128 9.78 -11.61 1.62
CA LEU A 128 8.49 -11.79 2.27
C LEU A 128 8.27 -13.25 2.72
N ASN A 129 8.72 -14.22 1.91
CA ASN A 129 8.67 -15.64 2.27
C ASN A 129 9.54 -15.96 3.49
N LEU A 130 10.73 -15.36 3.58
CA LEU A 130 11.60 -15.51 4.74
C LEU A 130 10.97 -14.87 5.99
N LEU A 131 10.50 -13.62 5.86
CA LEU A 131 9.85 -12.88 6.93
C LEU A 131 8.62 -13.61 7.50
N ALA A 132 7.82 -14.22 6.63
CA ALA A 132 6.61 -14.95 7.00
C ALA A 132 6.88 -16.26 7.77
N ARG A 133 8.09 -16.82 7.66
CA ARG A 133 8.44 -18.12 8.25
C ARG A 133 9.36 -18.00 9.46
N ALA A 134 10.08 -16.88 9.56
CA ALA A 134 11.04 -16.69 10.62
C ALA A 134 10.36 -16.37 11.97
N SER A 135 11.06 -16.64 13.07
CA SER A 135 10.59 -16.41 14.45
C SER A 135 11.16 -15.13 15.05
N VAL A 136 12.40 -14.79 14.70
CA VAL A 136 13.08 -13.57 15.13
C VAL A 136 13.83 -12.92 13.96
N MET A 137 13.99 -11.61 14.04
CA MET A 137 14.85 -10.85 13.15
C MET A 137 15.80 -9.96 13.95
N THR A 138 17.08 -10.04 13.64
CA THR A 138 18.11 -9.12 14.12
C THR A 138 18.38 -8.08 13.04
N ILE A 139 18.33 -6.80 13.41
CA ILE A 139 18.69 -5.66 12.57
C ILE A 139 19.96 -5.07 13.16
N SER A 140 21.09 -5.14 12.45
CA SER A 140 22.36 -4.58 12.91
C SER A 140 22.74 -3.36 12.06
N PHE A 141 23.05 -2.25 12.73
CA PHE A 141 23.53 -1.02 12.10
C PHE A 141 25.07 -1.06 12.12
N LEU A 142 25.70 -1.04 10.94
CA LEU A 142 27.16 -1.16 10.85
C LEU A 142 27.87 0.19 11.08
N GLU A 143 27.13 1.28 10.95
CA GLU A 143 27.59 2.65 11.18
C GLU A 143 26.72 3.37 12.20
N GLY A 144 27.30 4.40 12.83
CA GLY A 144 26.64 5.20 13.86
C GLY A 144 26.80 4.61 15.26
N ASN A 145 25.91 5.02 16.17
CA ASN A 145 25.92 4.64 17.58
C ASN A 145 24.70 3.82 18.01
N GLU A 146 23.84 3.43 17.06
CA GLU A 146 22.66 2.62 17.35
C GLU A 146 23.06 1.15 17.41
N GLY A 147 22.73 0.47 18.50
CA GLY A 147 22.98 -0.96 18.66
C GLY A 147 22.00 -1.81 17.85
N SER A 148 22.25 -3.12 17.76
CA SER A 148 21.36 -4.04 17.07
C SER A 148 19.96 -4.10 17.71
N TRP A 149 18.94 -4.25 16.87
CA TRP A 149 17.56 -4.45 17.30
C TRP A 149 17.16 -5.90 17.11
N LEU A 150 16.38 -6.41 18.06
CA LEU A 150 15.71 -7.70 17.97
C LEU A 150 14.21 -7.47 17.77
N ALA A 151 13.68 -7.95 16.65
CA ALA A 151 12.25 -7.92 16.35
C ALA A 151 11.67 -9.33 16.46
N ARG A 152 10.53 -9.43 17.16
CA ARG A 152 9.74 -10.66 17.24
C ARG A 152 8.90 -10.84 15.99
N LEU A 153 8.93 -12.02 15.40
CA LEU A 153 8.17 -12.34 14.19
C LEU A 153 6.93 -13.18 14.46
N ASP A 154 6.52 -13.35 15.71
CA ASP A 154 5.26 -13.99 16.07
C ASP A 154 4.08 -13.24 15.41
N GLY A 155 3.36 -13.93 14.53
CA GLY A 155 2.26 -13.36 13.74
C GLY A 155 2.66 -12.83 12.36
N SER A 156 3.95 -12.86 12.00
CA SER A 156 4.45 -12.37 10.69
C SER A 156 3.80 -13.11 9.52
N LEU A 157 3.57 -14.42 9.61
CA LEU A 157 2.91 -15.21 8.57
C LEU A 157 1.55 -14.64 8.18
N GLY A 158 0.72 -14.34 9.18
CA GLY A 158 -0.62 -13.78 8.96
C GLY A 158 -0.55 -12.35 8.43
N ALA A 159 0.39 -11.55 8.93
CA ALA A 159 0.58 -10.18 8.49
C ALA A 159 1.08 -10.09 7.04
N VAL A 160 2.03 -10.95 6.64
CA VAL A 160 2.52 -11.06 5.26
C VAL A 160 1.40 -11.54 4.33
N ARG A 161 0.59 -12.53 4.74
CA ARG A 161 -0.58 -12.96 3.94
C ARG A 161 -1.59 -11.85 3.73
N SER A 162 -1.93 -11.11 4.79
CA SER A 162 -2.82 -9.95 4.70
C SER A 162 -2.25 -8.84 3.82
N PHE A 163 -0.94 -8.58 3.94
CA PHE A 163 -0.21 -7.60 3.15
C PHE A 163 -0.22 -7.93 1.64
N VAL A 164 0.15 -9.16 1.27
CA VAL A 164 0.10 -9.62 -0.12
C VAL A 164 -1.34 -9.61 -0.65
N GLY A 165 -2.32 -9.98 0.18
CA GLY A 165 -3.74 -9.89 -0.18
C GLY A 165 -4.21 -8.45 -0.42
N CYS A 166 -3.70 -7.48 0.33
CA CYS A 166 -3.92 -6.06 0.10
C CYS A 166 -3.35 -5.63 -1.27
N ILE A 167 -2.10 -6.00 -1.58
CA ILE A 167 -1.44 -5.65 -2.85
C ILE A 167 -2.25 -6.19 -4.04
N ARG A 168 -2.65 -7.46 -3.99
CA ARG A 168 -3.44 -8.10 -5.05
C ARG A 168 -4.77 -7.40 -5.29
N ARG A 169 -5.46 -6.93 -4.24
CA ARG A 169 -6.72 -6.19 -4.37
C ARG A 169 -6.52 -4.85 -5.07
N ILE A 170 -5.46 -4.12 -4.71
CA ILE A 170 -5.13 -2.84 -5.36
C ILE A 170 -4.80 -3.08 -6.84
N GLN A 171 -3.96 -4.07 -7.15
CA GLN A 171 -3.58 -4.40 -8.54
C GLN A 171 -4.79 -4.83 -9.39
N ALA A 172 -5.69 -5.65 -8.84
CA ALA A 172 -6.91 -6.07 -9.54
C ALA A 172 -7.85 -4.89 -9.85
N ALA A 173 -7.94 -3.91 -8.95
CA ALA A 173 -8.72 -2.70 -9.16
C ALA A 173 -8.14 -1.79 -10.27
N GLN A 174 -6.83 -1.88 -10.53
CA GLN A 174 -6.16 -1.12 -11.59
C GLN A 174 -6.29 -1.76 -12.97
N GLY A 175 -6.34 -3.09 -13.05
CA GLY A 175 -6.49 -3.82 -14.31
C GLY A 175 -7.91 -3.88 -14.87
N THR A 176 -8.92 -3.42 -14.13
CA THR A 176 -10.35 -3.59 -14.45
C THR A 176 -11.06 -2.30 -14.82
N GLN A 177 -10.39 -1.36 -15.50
CA GLN A 177 -11.07 -0.28 -16.22
C GLN A 177 -11.29 -0.71 -17.69
N PRO A 178 -12.37 -1.45 -18.02
CA PRO A 178 -12.66 -1.85 -19.40
C PRO A 178 -13.13 -0.70 -20.29
N TYR A 179 -13.38 0.48 -19.72
CA TYR A 179 -13.77 1.67 -20.46
C TYR A 179 -12.63 2.68 -20.42
N SER A 180 -11.90 2.78 -21.53
CA SER A 180 -11.24 4.03 -21.87
C SER A 180 -12.29 5.13 -21.81
N THR A 181 -11.92 6.31 -21.31
CA THR A 181 -12.67 7.56 -21.53
C THR A 181 -12.61 7.94 -23.01
N GLN A 182 -13.03 7.04 -23.89
CA GLN A 182 -13.35 7.41 -25.25
C GLN A 182 -14.59 8.30 -25.14
N PRO A 183 -14.56 9.54 -25.64
CA PRO A 183 -15.74 10.38 -25.71
C PRO A 183 -16.86 9.55 -26.33
N LEU A 184 -18.02 9.50 -25.68
CA LEU A 184 -19.24 8.96 -26.27
C LEU A 184 -19.39 9.61 -27.64
N GLN A 185 -19.09 8.88 -28.72
CA GLN A 185 -19.51 9.31 -30.04
C GLN A 185 -21.03 9.39 -29.99
N PRO A 186 -21.64 10.47 -30.51
CA PRO A 186 -23.09 10.55 -30.61
C PRO A 186 -23.61 9.28 -31.28
N VAL A 187 -24.49 8.57 -30.57
CA VAL A 187 -25.15 7.38 -31.11
C VAL A 187 -25.94 7.83 -32.34
N GLU A 188 -25.46 7.46 -33.52
CA GLU A 188 -26.18 7.67 -34.76
C GLU A 188 -27.50 6.87 -34.68
N PRO A 189 -28.66 7.47 -35.01
CA PRO A 189 -29.94 6.78 -34.92
C PRO A 189 -29.91 5.48 -35.73
N ALA A 190 -30.21 4.36 -35.08
CA ALA A 190 -30.24 3.05 -35.71
C ALA A 190 -31.19 3.05 -36.92
N GLN A 191 -30.67 2.69 -38.09
CA GLN A 191 -31.50 2.42 -39.25
C GLN A 191 -32.37 1.17 -39.02
N PRO A 192 -33.64 1.15 -39.46
CA PRO A 192 -34.52 0.00 -39.32
C PRO A 192 -33.94 -1.24 -40.02
N THR A 193 -33.59 -2.27 -39.25
CA THR A 193 -33.18 -3.57 -39.77
C THR A 193 -34.40 -4.33 -40.26
N GLN A 194 -34.40 -4.71 -41.55
CA GLN A 194 -35.42 -5.57 -42.13
C GLN A 194 -35.33 -7.01 -41.58
N PRO A 195 -36.46 -7.74 -41.52
CA PRO A 195 -36.48 -9.11 -41.01
C PRO A 195 -35.69 -10.07 -41.92
N PHE A 196 -34.72 -10.75 -41.33
CA PHE A 196 -33.97 -11.85 -41.94
C PHE A 196 -34.87 -13.09 -42.08
N THR A 197 -35.15 -13.52 -43.30
CA THR A 197 -35.66 -14.87 -43.60
C THR A 197 -34.51 -15.86 -43.43
N GLY A 198 -34.56 -16.67 -42.36
CA GLY A 198 -33.59 -17.70 -42.07
C GLY A 198 -33.66 -18.87 -43.04
N VAL A 199 -32.51 -19.30 -43.57
CA VAL A 199 -32.32 -20.64 -44.11
C VAL A 199 -31.49 -21.42 -43.09
N VAL A 200 -32.12 -22.37 -42.43
CA VAL A 200 -31.47 -23.33 -41.54
C VAL A 200 -30.71 -24.34 -42.41
N ASN A 201 -29.40 -24.47 -42.22
CA ASN A 201 -28.58 -25.51 -42.85
C ASN A 201 -28.31 -26.64 -41.84
N PRO A 202 -29.01 -27.80 -41.92
CA PRO A 202 -28.82 -28.91 -41.01
C PRO A 202 -27.74 -29.86 -41.53
N ALA A 203 -26.46 -29.48 -41.41
CA ALA A 203 -25.37 -30.36 -41.86
C ALA A 203 -24.06 -30.18 -41.08
N GLN A 204 -24.07 -30.08 -39.75
CA GLN A 204 -22.86 -30.30 -38.95
C GLN A 204 -23.18 -31.02 -37.64
N ARG A 205 -23.29 -32.36 -37.72
CA ARG A 205 -23.28 -33.26 -36.57
C ARG A 205 -21.89 -33.94 -36.57
N GLY A 206 -20.96 -33.40 -35.78
CA GLY A 206 -19.62 -33.95 -35.60
C GLY A 206 -19.57 -35.04 -34.53
N PRO A 207 -18.64 -36.00 -34.62
CA PRO A 207 -18.63 -37.22 -33.81
C PRO A 207 -18.18 -37.01 -32.36
N THR A 208 -18.89 -37.72 -31.48
CA THR A 208 -18.63 -37.94 -30.05
C THR A 208 -17.22 -38.51 -29.83
N LEU A 209 -16.40 -37.83 -29.04
CA LEU A 209 -15.07 -38.32 -28.66
C LEU A 209 -15.20 -39.37 -27.54
N GLU A 210 -14.79 -40.59 -27.87
CA GLU A 210 -14.76 -41.78 -27.04
C GLU A 210 -13.68 -41.65 -25.93
N ARG A 211 -14.09 -41.92 -24.69
CA ARG A 211 -13.26 -41.82 -23.48
C ARG A 211 -12.56 -43.16 -23.24
N ARG A 212 -11.24 -43.23 -23.43
CA ARG A 212 -10.45 -44.38 -22.96
C ARG A 212 -10.02 -44.18 -21.51
N THR A 213 -10.33 -45.19 -20.71
CA THR A 213 -9.81 -45.51 -19.37
C THR A 213 -8.35 -45.91 -19.41
#